data_AF-A0A356Z5I1-F1
#
_entry.id   AF-A0A356Z5I1-F1
#
_cell.length_a   1.000
_cell.length_b   1.000
_cell.length_c   1.000
_cell.angle_alpha   90.00
_cell.angle_beta   90.00
_cell.angle_gamma   90.00
#
_symmetry.space_group_name_H-M   'P 1'
#
loop_
_entity.id
_entity.type
_entity.pdbx_description
1 polymer ?
#
loop_
_entity_poly.entity_id
_entity_poly.type
_entity_poly.pdbx_seq_one_letter_code
_entity_poly.pdbx_strand_id
1 'polypeptide(L)'
;MQIGRKIYYEKNNGVVIWDKGEMEGDVVETTLEQDMEVMPVLTLIAPEHLGVKQLTFGELSDSFAICRGYRINPDTEEVEFVTQ
;
A
#
# COMPACT_ATOMS: atom_id res chain seq x y z
N MET A 1 -0.15 -1.37 -19.55
CA MET A 1 -0.57 -2.19 -18.39
C MET A 1 -1.21 -1.26 -17.36
N GLN A 2 -2.13 -1.77 -16.55
CA GLN A 2 -2.72 -1.04 -15.42
C GLN A 2 -2.47 -1.85 -14.16
N ILE A 3 -1.87 -1.22 -13.16
CA ILE A 3 -1.47 -1.85 -11.90
C ILE A 3 -2.03 -1.00 -10.78
N GLY A 4 -2.86 -1.63 -9.94
CA GLY A 4 -3.48 -0.93 -8.82
C GLY A 4 -2.49 -0.57 -7.73
N ARG A 5 -2.98 0.18 -6.75
CA ARG A 5 -2.15 0.70 -5.66
C ARG A 5 -1.56 -0.43 -4.82
N LYS A 6 -0.25 -0.35 -4.58
CA LYS A 6 0.45 -1.23 -3.63
C LYS A 6 0.79 -0.47 -2.36
N ILE A 7 0.32 -0.98 -1.22
CA ILE A 7 0.45 -0.34 0.09
C ILE A 7 1.20 -1.28 1.02
N TYR A 8 2.32 -0.80 1.53
CA TYR A 8 3.11 -1.43 2.58
C TYR A 8 2.73 -0.84 3.93
N TYR A 9 2.42 -1.70 4.90
CA TYR A 9 1.94 -1.30 6.22
C TYR A 9 2.46 -2.22 7.32
N GLU A 10 2.45 -1.74 8.55
CA GLU A 10 2.78 -2.53 9.73
C GLU A 10 1.52 -3.30 10.17
N LYS A 11 1.56 -4.64 10.12
CA LYS A 11 0.38 -5.48 10.40
C LYS A 11 -0.22 -5.26 11.77
N ASN A 12 0.63 -5.01 12.77
CA ASN A 12 0.20 -4.91 14.17
C ASN A 12 -0.69 -3.69 14.46
N ASN A 13 -0.55 -2.60 13.70
CA ASN A 13 -1.22 -1.34 13.99
C ASN A 13 -1.84 -0.66 12.76
N GLY A 14 -1.63 -1.23 11.56
CA GLY A 14 -2.24 -0.73 10.34
C GLY A 14 -1.56 0.50 9.73
N VAL A 15 -0.48 0.98 10.35
CA VAL A 15 0.21 2.20 9.92
C VAL A 15 0.85 1.96 8.57
N VAL A 16 0.52 2.82 7.60
CA VAL A 16 1.13 2.80 6.27
C VAL A 16 2.58 3.24 6.36
N ILE A 17 3.48 2.39 5.87
CA ILE A 17 4.91 2.64 5.78
C ILE A 17 5.22 3.29 4.43
N TRP A 18 4.69 2.71 3.35
CA TRP A 18 4.85 3.24 2.01
C TRP A 18 3.66 2.93 1.13
N ASP A 19 3.20 3.95 0.43
CA ASP A 19 2.18 3.86 -0.60
C ASP A 19 2.84 4.13 -1.96
N LYS A 20 2.84 3.11 -2.84
CA LYS A 20 3.46 3.19 -4.17
C LYS A 20 2.56 3.89 -5.20
N GLY A 21 1.29 4.11 -4.88
CA GLY A 21 0.31 4.60 -5.84
C GLY A 21 -0.03 3.60 -6.94
N GLU A 22 -0.88 4.03 -7.86
CA GLU A 22 -1.23 3.29 -9.07
C GLU A 22 -0.21 3.56 -10.17
N MET A 23 -0.08 2.62 -11.11
CA MET A 23 0.81 2.74 -12.26
C MET A 23 0.07 2.36 -13.54
N GLU A 24 0.32 3.10 -14.62
CA GLU A 24 -0.24 2.81 -15.94
C GLU A 24 0.79 3.06 -17.07
N GLY A 25 0.56 2.41 -18.22
CA GLY A 25 1.40 2.55 -19.40
C GLY A 25 2.44 1.44 -19.54
N ASP A 26 3.69 1.80 -19.82
CA ASP A 26 4.83 0.89 -19.98
C ASP A 26 5.47 0.60 -18.61
N VAL A 27 4.72 -0.14 -17.80
CA VAL A 27 5.05 -0.45 -16.40
C VAL A 27 4.91 -1.96 -16.16
N VAL A 28 5.63 -2.46 -15.17
CA VAL A 28 5.60 -3.87 -14.75
C VAL A 28 5.42 -3.92 -13.24
N GLU A 29 4.68 -4.91 -12.76
CA GLU A 29 4.50 -5.14 -11.34
C GLU A 29 5.82 -5.59 -10.71
N THR A 30 6.22 -4.91 -9.63
CA THR A 30 7.46 -5.22 -8.92
C THR A 30 7.27 -6.32 -7.90
N THR A 31 8.32 -7.07 -7.63
CA THR A 31 8.38 -7.98 -6.48
C THR A 31 8.64 -7.22 -5.18
N LEU A 32 8.47 -7.89 -4.05
CA LEU A 32 8.81 -7.34 -2.74
C LEU A 32 10.28 -6.95 -2.66
N GLU A 33 11.18 -7.78 -3.18
CA GLU A 33 12.62 -7.55 -3.15
C GLU A 33 13.00 -6.30 -3.93
N GLN A 34 12.44 -6.13 -5.15
CA GLN A 34 12.64 -4.93 -5.95
C GLN A 34 12.10 -3.68 -5.24
N ASP A 35 10.95 -3.79 -4.57
CA ASP A 35 10.38 -2.70 -3.79
C ASP A 35 11.24 -2.36 -2.56
N MET A 36 11.86 -3.36 -1.91
CA MET A 36 12.80 -3.16 -0.80
C MET A 36 14.12 -2.50 -1.24
N GLU A 37 14.59 -2.75 -2.47
CA GLU A 37 15.74 -2.06 -3.04
C GLU A 37 15.47 -0.56 -3.24
N VAL A 38 14.25 -0.22 -3.69
CA VAL A 38 13.83 1.17 -3.92
C VAL A 38 13.46 1.88 -2.62
N MET A 39 12.87 1.15 -1.67
CA MET A 39 12.40 1.67 -0.38
C MET A 39 13.03 0.90 0.79
N PRO A 40 14.30 1.22 1.17
CA PRO A 40 15.04 0.46 2.18
C PRO A 40 14.42 0.45 3.57
N VAL A 41 13.54 1.41 3.91
CA VAL A 41 12.83 1.40 5.22
C VAL A 41 11.98 0.14 5.40
N LEU A 42 11.53 -0.51 4.31
CA LEU A 42 10.83 -1.79 4.37
C LEU A 42 11.69 -2.91 4.95
N THR A 43 13.02 -2.83 4.78
CA THR A 43 13.96 -3.83 5.32
C THR A 43 14.18 -3.69 6.84
N LEU A 44 13.77 -2.56 7.43
CA LEU A 44 13.86 -2.32 8.87
C LEU A 44 12.70 -2.97 9.63
N ILE A 45 11.66 -3.43 8.93
CA ILE A 45 10.50 -4.08 9.51
C ILE A 45 10.70 -5.60 9.44
N ALA A 46 10.40 -6.29 10.54
CA ALA A 46 10.47 -7.74 10.56
C ALA A 46 9.51 -8.33 9.49
N PRO A 47 9.91 -9.31 8.67
CA PRO A 47 9.08 -9.82 7.58
C PRO A 47 7.69 -10.30 8.02
N GLU A 48 7.58 -10.88 9.21
CA GLU A 48 6.31 -11.31 9.81
C GLU A 48 5.36 -10.15 10.10
N HIS A 49 5.90 -8.95 10.36
CA HIS A 49 5.17 -7.73 10.69
C HIS A 49 4.87 -6.86 9.47
N LEU A 50 5.59 -7.05 8.36
CA LEU A 50 5.36 -6.30 7.13
C LEU A 50 4.13 -6.85 6.37
N GLY A 51 3.12 -6.00 6.20
CA GLY A 51 1.93 -6.24 5.41
C GLY A 51 2.02 -5.60 4.02
N VAL A 52 1.37 -6.23 3.04
CA VAL A 52 1.25 -5.72 1.67
C VAL A 52 -0.20 -5.85 1.23
N LYS A 53 -0.85 -4.72 0.90
CA LYS A 53 -2.17 -4.69 0.26
C LYS A 53 -1.97 -4.27 -1.19
N GLN A 54 -2.33 -5.17 -2.11
CA GLN A 54 -2.36 -4.89 -3.54
C GLN A 54 -3.83 -4.71 -3.96
N LEU A 55 -4.19 -3.50 -4.35
CA LEU A 55 -5.52 -3.20 -4.86
C LEU A 55 -5.59 -3.45 -6.37
N THR A 56 -6.81 -3.61 -6.89
CA THR A 56 -7.07 -3.54 -8.32
C THR A 56 -6.94 -2.09 -8.82
N PHE A 57 -6.66 -1.90 -10.11
CA PHE A 57 -6.54 -0.55 -10.67
C PHE A 57 -7.88 0.18 -10.62
N GLY A 58 -7.89 1.40 -10.09
CA GLY A 58 -9.06 2.24 -9.89
C GLY A 58 -9.84 1.94 -8.59
N GLU A 59 -9.46 0.90 -7.84
CA GLU A 59 -10.14 0.52 -6.60
C GLU A 59 -10.01 1.63 -5.55
N LEU A 60 -11.14 2.04 -4.98
CA LEU A 60 -11.22 3.12 -3.98
C LEU A 60 -10.65 4.47 -4.48
N SER A 61 -10.48 4.67 -5.79
CA SER A 61 -9.90 5.88 -6.38
C SER A 61 -10.58 7.17 -5.91
N ASP A 62 -11.90 7.21 -5.88
CA ASP A 62 -12.66 8.35 -5.35
C ASP A 62 -12.33 8.65 -3.89
N SER A 63 -12.15 7.61 -3.06
CA SER A 63 -11.82 7.77 -1.64
C SER A 63 -10.39 8.29 -1.47
N PHE A 64 -9.42 7.74 -2.21
CA PHE A 64 -8.05 8.23 -2.22
C PHE A 64 -7.95 9.69 -2.71
N ALA A 65 -8.79 10.09 -3.67
CA ALA A 65 -8.80 11.45 -4.21
C ALA A 65 -9.25 12.51 -3.19
N ILE A 66 -10.09 12.14 -2.22
CA ILE A 66 -10.69 13.08 -1.25
C ILE A 66 -10.19 12.92 0.18
N CYS A 67 -9.54 11.81 0.52
CA CYS A 67 -9.13 11.53 1.89
C CYS A 67 -8.01 12.47 2.37
N ARG A 68 -7.95 12.69 3.69
CA ARG A 68 -6.82 13.39 4.35
C ARG A 68 -5.73 12.43 4.82
N GLY A 69 -6.04 11.15 4.83
CA GLY A 69 -5.19 10.08 5.30
C GLY A 69 -6.00 8.81 5.38
N TYR A 70 -5.31 7.69 5.53
CA TYR A 70 -5.92 6.38 5.67
C TYR A 70 -4.95 5.45 6.40
N ARG A 71 -5.45 4.31 6.85
CA ARG A 71 -4.66 3.20 7.40
C ARG A 71 -5.21 1.88 6.89
N ILE A 72 -4.52 0.78 7.17
CA ILE A 72 -5.07 -0.56 6.99
C ILE A 72 -5.65 -1.03 8.33
N ASN A 73 -6.86 -1.59 8.36
CA ASN A 73 -7.39 -2.19 9.57
C ASN A 73 -6.61 -3.48 9.89
N PRO A 74 -5.98 -3.64 11.07
CA PRO A 74 -5.22 -4.85 11.43
C PRO A 74 -6.03 -6.15 11.47
N ASP A 75 -7.33 -6.06 11.74
CA ASP A 75 -8.22 -7.21 11.92
C ASP A 75 -8.87 -7.65 10.60
N THR A 76 -9.17 -6.69 9.72
CA THR A 76 -9.88 -6.95 8.44
C THR A 76 -9.01 -6.82 7.20
N GLU A 77 -7.81 -6.24 7.35
CA GLU A 77 -6.91 -5.87 6.25
C GLU A 77 -7.53 -4.91 5.22
N GLU A 78 -8.64 -4.25 5.57
CA GLU A 78 -9.30 -3.27 4.69
C GLU A 78 -8.74 -1.86 4.86
N VAL A 79 -8.88 -1.04 3.81
CA VAL A 79 -8.47 0.36 3.83
C VAL A 79 -9.49 1.18 4.62
N GLU A 80 -9.04 1.82 5.70
CA GLU A 80 -9.84 2.75 6.50
C GLU A 80 -9.42 4.19 6.21
N PHE A 81 -10.31 4.94 5.57
CA PHE A 81 -10.09 6.36 5.28
C PHE A 81 -10.45 7.24 6.47
N VAL A 82 -9.61 8.24 6.74
CA VAL A 82 -9.95 9.32 7.66
C VAL A 82 -10.76 10.36 6.87
N THR A 83 -12.08 10.28 6.98
CA THR A 83 -13.00 11.32 6.48
C THR A 83 -13.21 12.39 7.54
N GLN A 84 -13.45 13.63 7.11
CA GLN A 84 -13.81 14.75 7.99
C GLN A 84 -15.15 14.52 8.69
#